data_AF-A0A9W6UCY6-F1
#
_entry.id   AF-A0A9W6UCY6-F1
#
_cell.length_a   1.000
_cell.length_b   1.000
_cell.length_c   1.000
_cell.angle_alpha   90.00
_cell.angle_beta   90.00
_cell.angle_gamma   90.00
#
_symmetry.space_group_name_H-M   'P 1'
#
loop_
_entity.id
_entity.type
_entity.pdbx_description
1 polymer ?
#
loop_
_entity_poly.entity_id
_entity_poly.type
_entity_poly.pdbx_seq_one_letter_code
_entity_poly.pdbx_strand_id
1 'polypeptide(L)'
;MEGSQLYAEALKARNCHIVTVRPATVTRVTVPKVPVDLGVKFLDLDSVERCLVLDLDARYELILGMAWLEHHEPWIDWRSKPLGATHYSPSGALASHEPTSARKQKRLWREH
;
A
#
# COMPACT_ATOMS: atom_id res chain seq x y z
N MET A 1 -13.10 -12.68 5.61
CA MET A 1 -14.48 -12.63 5.09
C MET A 1 -15.12 -11.24 5.20
N GLU A 2 -14.57 -10.33 6.02
CA GLU A 2 -15.12 -8.97 6.23
C GLU A 2 -14.77 -7.97 5.11
N GLY A 3 -13.53 -7.99 4.59
CA GLY A 3 -13.10 -7.08 3.51
C GLY A 3 -13.85 -7.22 2.18
N SER A 4 -14.28 -8.43 1.81
CA SER A 4 -15.06 -8.68 0.59
C SER A 4 -16.47 -8.07 0.66
N GLN A 5 -17.06 -8.03 1.85
CA GLN A 5 -18.38 -7.44 2.04
C GLN A 5 -18.31 -5.91 1.99
N LEU A 6 -17.31 -5.31 2.63
CA LEU A 6 -17.04 -3.86 2.56
C LEU A 6 -16.83 -3.40 1.12
N TYR A 7 -16.07 -4.16 0.32
CA TYR A 7 -15.88 -3.87 -1.10
C TYR A 7 -17.19 -3.94 -1.89
N ALA A 8 -17.99 -5.00 -1.71
CA ALA A 8 -19.25 -5.18 -2.42
C ALA A 8 -20.26 -4.06 -2.09
N GLU A 9 -20.31 -3.62 -0.83
CA GLU A 9 -21.16 -2.51 -0.39
C GLU A 9 -20.70 -1.18 -0.99
N ALA A 10 -19.39 -0.88 -0.93
CA ALA A 10 -18.83 0.36 -1.48
C ALA A 10 -18.96 0.43 -3.01
N LEU A 11 -18.85 -0.71 -3.71
CA LEU A 11 -19.08 -0.80 -5.16
C LEU A 11 -20.55 -0.54 -5.52
N LYS A 12 -21.50 -1.12 -4.76
CA LYS A 12 -22.94 -0.91 -4.95
C LYS A 12 -23.36 0.53 -4.66
N ALA A 13 -22.72 1.19 -3.70
CA ALA A 13 -22.98 2.59 -3.36
C ALA A 13 -22.61 3.58 -4.48
N ARG A 14 -22.03 3.11 -5.60
CA ARG A 14 -21.58 3.89 -6.77
C ARG A 14 -20.60 5.01 -6.43
N ASN A 15 -19.97 4.95 -5.26
CA ASN A 15 -18.88 5.84 -4.84
C ASN A 15 -17.52 5.39 -5.42
N CYS A 16 -17.53 4.75 -6.58
CA CYS A 16 -16.35 4.23 -7.23
C CYS A 16 -15.94 5.18 -8.38
N HIS A 17 -14.75 5.76 -8.25
CA HIS A 17 -14.12 6.42 -9.39
C HIS A 17 -13.53 5.35 -10.31
N ILE A 18 -13.37 5.64 -11.60
CA ILE A 18 -12.65 4.76 -12.52
C ILE A 18 -11.19 5.22 -12.59
N VAL A 19 -10.24 4.30 -12.53
CA VAL A 19 -8.81 4.58 -12.67
C VAL A 19 -8.19 3.69 -13.75
N THR A 20 -7.27 4.25 -14.52
CA THR A 20 -6.46 3.47 -15.46
C THR A 20 -5.07 3.27 -14.86
N VAL A 21 -4.72 2.03 -14.57
CA VAL A 21 -3.40 1.63 -14.08
C VAL A 21 -2.56 1.00 -15.18
N ARG A 22 -1.23 1.10 -15.05
CA ARG A 22 -0.25 0.45 -15.92
C ARG A 22 0.56 -0.54 -15.09
N PRO A 23 0.16 -1.82 -15.01
CA PRO A 23 0.95 -2.85 -14.36
C PRO A 23 2.23 -3.16 -15.13
N ALA A 24 3.11 -3.96 -14.52
CA ALA A 24 4.39 -4.36 -15.12
C ALA A 24 4.24 -5.13 -16.45
N THR A 25 3.05 -5.66 -16.74
CA THR A 25 2.71 -6.32 -18.01
C THR A 25 2.49 -5.37 -19.19
N VAL A 26 2.75 -4.06 -19.03
CA VAL A 26 2.69 -3.00 -20.07
C VAL A 26 1.28 -2.68 -20.58
N THR A 27 0.28 -3.53 -20.31
CA THR A 27 -1.13 -3.29 -20.65
C THR A 27 -1.78 -2.29 -19.68
N ARG A 28 -2.46 -1.27 -20.21
CA ARG A 28 -3.30 -0.38 -19.39
C ARG A 28 -4.58 -1.10 -18.99
N VAL A 29 -4.89 -1.12 -17.71
CA VAL A 29 -6.13 -1.72 -17.19
C VAL A 29 -6.97 -0.61 -16.58
N THR A 30 -8.22 -0.50 -17.01
CA THR A 30 -9.20 0.45 -16.46
C THR A 30 -10.09 -0.31 -15.49
N VAL A 31 -10.08 0.09 -14.23
CA VAL A 31 -10.75 -0.61 -13.13
C VAL A 31 -11.51 0.36 -12.22
N PRO A 32 -12.57 -0.09 -11.54
CA PRO A 32 -13.14 0.65 -10.43
C PRO A 32 -12.09 0.84 -9.32
N LYS A 33 -12.01 2.07 -8.82
CA LYS A 33 -11.24 2.47 -7.64
C LYS A 33 -12.22 2.66 -6.50
N VAL A 34 -12.13 1.76 -5.52
CA VAL A 34 -13.02 1.76 -4.36
C VAL A 34 -12.19 1.98 -3.09
N PRO A 35 -12.35 3.13 -2.40
CA PRO A 35 -11.72 3.30 -1.09
C PRO A 35 -12.42 2.43 -0.05
N VAL A 36 -11.64 1.63 0.68
CA VAL A 36 -12.13 0.74 1.74
C VAL A 36 -11.19 0.87 2.94
N ASP A 37 -11.75 1.05 4.13
CA ASP A 37 -10.97 0.96 5.38
C ASP A 37 -10.78 -0.53 5.70
N LEU A 38 -9.54 -1.01 5.59
CA LEU A 38 -9.18 -2.41 5.74
C LEU A 38 -8.37 -2.61 7.02
N GLY A 39 -8.83 -3.51 7.89
CA GLY A 39 -8.01 -4.01 8.98
C GLY A 39 -6.86 -4.86 8.46
N VAL A 40 -5.63 -4.43 8.69
CA VAL A 40 -4.40 -5.15 8.32
C VAL A 40 -3.73 -5.65 9.59
N LYS A 41 -3.62 -6.98 9.71
CA LYS A 41 -2.85 -7.64 10.76
C LYS A 41 -1.74 -8.47 10.14
N PHE A 42 -0.50 -8.10 10.43
CA PHE A 42 0.68 -8.83 9.98
C PHE A 42 1.82 -8.67 10.98
N LEU A 43 2.26 -9.79 11.57
CA LEU A 43 3.22 -9.79 12.68
C LEU A 43 2.72 -8.90 13.84
N ASP A 44 3.50 -7.87 14.17
CA ASP A 44 3.25 -6.88 15.21
C ASP A 44 2.48 -5.66 14.68
N LEU A 45 2.20 -5.58 13.37
CA LEU A 45 1.31 -4.57 12.81
C LEU A 45 -0.15 -4.96 13.03
N ASP A 46 -0.90 -4.06 13.64
CA ASP A 46 -2.36 -4.12 13.78
C ASP A 46 -2.91 -2.71 13.51
N SER A 47 -3.32 -2.45 12.27
CA SER A 47 -3.80 -1.13 11.85
C SER A 47 -5.05 -1.20 10.98
N VAL A 48 -5.76 -0.08 10.89
CA VAL A 48 -6.85 0.11 9.93
C VAL A 48 -6.34 1.09 8.88
N GLU A 49 -6.15 0.59 7.67
CA GLU A 49 -5.60 1.37 6.56
C GLU A 49 -6.68 1.69 5.54
N ARG A 50 -6.69 2.94 5.07
CA ARG A 50 -7.57 3.34 3.96
C ARG A 50 -6.96 2.88 2.65
N CYS A 51 -7.32 1.69 2.21
CA CYS A 51 -6.83 1.07 0.99
C CYS A 51 -7.68 1.43 -0.23
N LEU A 52 -7.06 1.38 -1.41
CA LEU A 52 -7.78 1.40 -2.68
C LEU A 52 -7.88 -0.02 -3.19
N VAL A 53 -9.09 -0.57 -3.22
CA VAL A 53 -9.33 -1.85 -3.86
C VAL A 53 -9.49 -1.62 -5.36
N LEU A 54 -8.60 -2.27 -6.12
CA LEU A 54 -8.61 -2.32 -7.57
C LEU A 54 -8.98 -3.76 -7.95
N ASP A 55 -10.03 -3.91 -8.76
CA ASP A 55 -10.43 -5.22 -9.29
C ASP A 55 -9.46 -5.63 -10.42
N LEU A 56 -8.26 -6.07 -10.02
CA LEU A 56 -7.25 -6.63 -10.90
C LEU A 56 -7.39 -8.16 -10.94
N ASP A 57 -6.54 -8.81 -11.74
CA ASP A 57 -6.54 -10.27 -11.78
C ASP A 57 -6.17 -10.91 -10.43
N ALA A 58 -6.63 -12.13 -10.20
CA ALA A 58 -6.46 -12.88 -8.94
C ALA A 58 -4.99 -13.18 -8.58
N ARG A 59 -4.01 -12.79 -9.40
CA ARG A 59 -2.58 -12.98 -9.08
C ARG A 59 -2.08 -11.95 -8.07
N TYR A 60 -2.85 -10.90 -7.78
CA TYR A 60 -2.48 -9.86 -6.83
C TYR A 60 -3.44 -9.84 -5.65
N GLU A 61 -2.95 -10.23 -4.47
CA GLU A 61 -3.77 -10.27 -3.24
C GLU A 61 -3.79 -8.92 -2.51
N LEU A 62 -2.65 -8.22 -2.43
CA LEU A 62 -2.52 -6.88 -1.84
C LEU A 62 -1.25 -6.19 -2.38
N ILE A 63 -1.35 -4.90 -2.70
CA ILE A 63 -0.21 -4.07 -3.10
C ILE A 63 -0.05 -2.94 -2.08
N LEU A 64 1.10 -2.88 -1.43
CA LEU A 64 1.45 -1.79 -0.52
C LEU A 64 2.17 -0.69 -1.30
N GLY A 65 1.59 0.52 -1.26
CA GLY A 65 2.16 1.69 -1.93
C GLY A 65 3.22 2.39 -1.09
N MET A 66 3.90 3.36 -1.71
CA MET A 66 4.94 4.16 -1.04
C MET A 66 4.46 4.85 0.23
N ALA A 67 3.26 5.44 0.25
CA ALA A 67 2.74 6.13 1.43
C ALA A 67 2.60 5.19 2.65
N TRP A 68 2.26 3.93 2.42
CA TRP A 68 2.21 2.92 3.50
C TRP A 68 3.61 2.57 3.98
N LEU A 69 4.57 2.39 3.06
CA LEU A 69 5.97 2.10 3.39
C LEU A 69 6.62 3.26 4.16
N GLU A 70 6.32 4.50 3.81
CA GLU A 70 6.79 5.70 4.49
C GLU A 70 6.19 5.83 5.90
N HIS A 71 4.94 5.43 6.08
CA HIS A 71 4.27 5.52 7.38
C HIS A 71 4.72 4.42 8.35
N HIS A 72 4.89 3.20 7.85
CA HIS A 72 5.13 2.01 8.67
C HIS A 72 6.59 1.55 8.69
N GLU A 73 7.47 2.16 7.90
CA GLU A 73 8.92 1.90 7.82
C GLU A 73 9.32 0.43 8.04
N PRO A 74 8.76 -0.52 7.26
CA PRO A 74 9.06 -1.93 7.46
C PRO A 74 10.52 -2.22 7.15
N TRP A 75 11.11 -3.18 7.85
CA TRP A 75 12.40 -3.74 7.47
C TRP A 75 12.20 -5.01 6.64
N ILE A 76 13.10 -5.21 5.67
CA ILE A 76 13.10 -6.36 4.77
C ILE A 76 14.43 -7.09 4.93
N ASP A 77 14.43 -8.28 5.52
CA ASP A 77 15.62 -9.14 5.47
C ASP A 77 15.60 -9.92 4.15
N TRP A 78 16.40 -9.45 3.19
CA TRP A 78 16.57 -10.09 1.89
C TRP A 78 17.14 -11.52 1.96
N ARG A 79 17.87 -11.86 3.03
CA ARG A 79 18.54 -13.15 3.18
C ARG A 79 17.59 -14.20 3.75
N SER A 80 16.91 -13.90 4.85
CA SER A 80 15.97 -14.85 5.44
C SER A 80 14.56 -14.75 4.84
N LYS A 81 14.27 -13.66 4.09
CA LYS A 81 12.99 -13.30 3.47
C LYS A 81 11.80 -12.95 4.41
N PRO A 82 11.94 -12.79 5.74
CA PRO A 82 10.87 -12.22 6.53
C PRO A 82 10.83 -10.70 6.33
N LEU A 83 9.61 -10.21 6.37
CA LEU A 83 9.30 -8.82 6.64
C LEU A 83 9.10 -8.70 8.15
N GLY A 84 9.33 -7.52 8.73
CA GLY A 84 8.92 -7.22 10.11
C GLY A 84 8.30 -5.83 10.22
N ALA A 85 7.41 -5.63 11.18
CA ALA A 85 6.89 -4.30 11.46
C ALA A 85 7.83 -3.53 12.42
N THR A 86 7.47 -2.28 12.66
CA THR A 86 8.39 -1.17 12.91
C THR A 86 9.16 -1.24 14.24
N HIS A 87 10.41 -0.77 14.21
CA HIS A 87 11.31 -0.36 15.32
C HIS A 87 11.39 -1.24 16.58
N TYR A 88 11.54 -2.56 16.45
CA TYR A 88 12.42 -3.30 17.35
C TYR A 88 13.23 -4.32 16.54
N SER A 89 14.46 -3.94 16.16
CA SER A 89 15.45 -4.91 15.72
C SER A 89 15.79 -5.82 16.91
N PRO A 90 15.64 -7.16 16.81
CA PRO A 90 16.05 -8.08 17.88
C PRO A 90 17.58 -8.17 18.04
N SER A 91 18.36 -7.44 17.22
CA SER A 91 19.82 -7.42 17.31
C SER A 91 20.36 -6.07 16.88
N GLY A 92 21.02 -5.37 17.82
CA GLY A 92 21.57 -4.03 17.65
C GLY A 92 22.74 -3.95 16.67
N ALA A 93 22.50 -4.22 15.39
CA ALA A 93 23.44 -3.95 14.31
C ALA A 93 23.10 -2.59 13.68
N LEU A 94 23.66 -1.53 14.27
CA LEU A 94 23.71 -0.21 13.64
C LEU A 94 24.55 -0.30 12.35
N ALA A 95 23.93 -0.04 11.21
CA ALA A 95 24.60 0.56 10.07
C ALA A 95 23.71 1.70 9.57
N SER A 96 24.18 2.90 9.85
CA SER A 96 23.62 4.20 9.52
C SER A 96 23.07 4.30 8.09
N HIS A 97 21.78 4.58 7.97
CA HIS A 97 21.33 5.60 7.04
C HIS A 97 20.24 6.41 7.76
N GLU A 98 20.57 7.66 8.11
CA GLU A 98 19.57 8.68 8.42
C GLU A 98 18.52 8.66 7.30
N PRO A 99 17.21 8.51 7.61
CA PRO A 99 16.18 8.81 6.63
C PRO A 99 16.34 10.28 6.32
N THR A 100 16.83 10.61 5.13
CA THR A 100 16.80 12.00 4.68
C THR A 100 15.33 12.38 4.57
N SER A 101 14.79 13.00 5.63
CA SER A 101 13.47 13.65 5.64
C SER A 101 13.37 14.51 4.38
N ALA A 102 12.64 14.02 3.38
CA ALA A 102 12.53 14.65 2.08
C ALA A 102 11.92 16.04 2.24
N ARG A 103 12.79 17.03 2.09
CA ARG A 103 12.52 18.46 2.12
C ARG A 103 11.42 18.80 1.08
N LYS A 104 10.24 19.23 1.57
CA LYS A 104 9.14 19.93 0.86
C LYS A 104 9.09 19.70 -0.67
N GLN A 105 8.22 18.78 -1.09
CA GLN A 105 7.77 18.65 -2.47
C GLN A 105 7.15 19.98 -2.95
N LYS A 106 7.89 20.74 -3.77
CA LYS A 106 7.32 21.89 -4.50
C LYS A 106 6.40 21.31 -5.58
N ARG A 107 5.10 21.62 -5.47
CA ARG A 107 4.12 21.39 -6.53
C ARG A 107 4.61 22.10 -7.79
N LEU A 108 5.03 21.34 -8.79
CA LEU A 108 5.14 21.85 -10.16
C LEU A 108 4.07 21.14 -10.97
N TRP A 109 2.87 21.69 -10.93
CA TRP A 109 1.89 21.42 -11.97
C TRP A 109 2.43 22.04 -13.26
N ARG A 110 2.66 21.23 -14.29
CA ARG A 110 2.58 21.71 -15.67
C ARG A 110 1.48 20.93 -16.35
N GLU A 111 0.43 21.66 -16.71
CA GLU A 111 -0.56 21.27 -17.69
C GLU A 111 0.14 21.05 -19.03
N HIS A 112 -0.19 19.97 -19.74
CA HIS A 112 -0.26 19.87 -21.20
C HIS A 112 -1.08 18.62 -21.55
#